data_AF-A0A6G0X6X3-F1
#
_entry.id   AF-A0A6G0X6X3-F1
#
_cell.length_a   1.000
_cell.length_b   1.000
_cell.length_c   1.000
_cell.angle_alpha   90.00
_cell.angle_beta   90.00
_cell.angle_gamma   90.00
#
_symmetry.space_group_name_H-M   'P 1'
#
loop_
_entity.id
_entity.type
_entity.pdbx_description
1 polymer ?
#
loop_
_entity_poly.entity_id
_entity_poly.type
_entity_poly.pdbx_seq_one_letter_code
_entity_poly.pdbx_strand_id
1 'polypeptide(L)'
;MASVGAFEAHCEICDLDQGQFFVSNIEQHDRLEGFVPSRSAITTDSKALRIQMQPDGNFVLVDLINNKPIWATMKFCRSNEAIFAIMQKDGNLVVYCRKRGDRPIWASQTSLQGTGPYCAALSDDPTRFGLSVYDATCKLLWRTDAKPPAIPDLPKAN
;
A
#
# COMPACT_ATOMS: atom_id res chain seq x y z
N MET A 1 -19.48 -8.02 -18.13
CA MET A 1 -18.81 -6.90 -17.43
C MET A 1 -19.04 -7.12 -15.96
N ALA A 2 -18.00 -7.44 -15.18
CA ALA A 2 -18.15 -7.53 -13.73
C ALA A 2 -18.23 -6.11 -13.17
N SER A 3 -19.21 -5.83 -12.29
CA SER A 3 -19.39 -4.52 -11.68
C SER A 3 -18.29 -4.25 -10.65
N VAL A 4 -18.06 -2.97 -10.36
CA VAL A 4 -17.16 -2.49 -9.29
C VAL A 4 -17.43 -3.24 -7.97
N GLY A 5 -18.70 -3.53 -7.66
CA GLY A 5 -19.10 -4.25 -6.45
C GLY A 5 -18.69 -5.74 -6.38
N ALA A 6 -18.33 -6.40 -7.48
CA ALA A 6 -17.82 -7.77 -7.45
C ALA A 6 -16.29 -7.84 -7.22
N PHE A 7 -15.56 -6.75 -7.47
CA PHE A 7 -14.12 -6.65 -7.26
C PHE A 7 -13.77 -5.90 -5.96
N GLU A 8 -14.57 -4.92 -5.51
CA GLU A 8 -14.45 -4.34 -4.16
C GLU A 8 -14.69 -5.41 -3.08
N ALA A 9 -15.65 -6.33 -3.30
CA ALA A 9 -15.90 -7.49 -2.45
C ALA A 9 -14.66 -8.40 -2.25
N HIS A 10 -13.65 -8.33 -3.13
CA HIS A 10 -12.48 -9.20 -3.07
C HIS A 10 -11.51 -8.86 -1.94
N CYS A 11 -11.34 -7.58 -1.62
CA CYS A 11 -10.46 -7.16 -0.52
C CYS A 11 -11.18 -7.17 0.81
N GLU A 12 -12.50 -6.97 0.77
CA GLU A 12 -13.39 -7.10 1.93
C GLU A 12 -13.42 -8.53 2.47
N ILE A 13 -13.26 -9.56 1.63
CA ILE A 13 -13.23 -10.98 2.05
C ILE A 13 -12.08 -11.29 3.03
N CYS A 14 -10.98 -10.53 2.99
CA CYS A 14 -9.82 -10.77 3.85
C CYS A 14 -9.88 -10.08 5.21
N ASP A 15 -11.05 -9.51 5.57
CA ASP A 15 -11.25 -8.77 6.83
C ASP A 15 -10.19 -7.67 7.00
N LEU A 16 -9.88 -7.00 5.87
CA LEU A 16 -8.95 -5.88 5.78
C LEU A 16 -9.80 -4.61 5.88
N ASP A 17 -9.84 -4.04 7.09
CA ASP A 17 -10.70 -2.92 7.49
C ASP A 17 -10.91 -1.84 6.41
N GLN A 18 -12.20 -1.60 6.11
CA GLN A 18 -12.82 -0.34 5.68
C GLN A 18 -12.11 0.47 4.56
N GLY A 19 -11.73 -0.16 3.45
CA GLY A 19 -11.39 0.58 2.23
C GLY A 19 -9.99 1.21 2.23
N GLN A 20 -9.11 0.78 3.11
CA GLN A 20 -7.72 1.26 3.19
C GLN A 20 -6.81 0.41 2.31
N PHE A 21 -7.17 0.28 1.04
CA PHE A 21 -6.47 -0.56 0.10
C PHE A 21 -6.55 -0.02 -1.33
N PHE A 22 -5.71 -0.58 -2.19
CA PHE A 22 -5.84 -0.46 -3.64
C PHE A 22 -5.62 -1.83 -4.27
N VAL A 23 -6.29 -2.08 -5.40
CA VAL A 23 -6.58 -3.42 -5.91
C VAL A 23 -6.06 -3.60 -7.32
N SER A 24 -5.61 -4.81 -7.65
CA SER A 24 -5.12 -5.07 -8.99
C SER A 24 -6.22 -4.89 -10.04
N ASN A 25 -5.88 -4.26 -11.16
CA ASN A 25 -6.68 -4.28 -12.40
C ASN A 25 -8.04 -3.55 -12.33
N ILE A 26 -8.23 -2.62 -11.38
CA ILE A 26 -9.33 -1.64 -11.41
C ILE A 26 -8.74 -0.27 -11.63
N GLU A 27 -8.99 0.32 -12.81
CA GLU A 27 -8.49 1.65 -13.12
C GLU A 27 -8.93 2.66 -12.04
N GLN A 28 -8.01 3.54 -11.64
CA GLN A 28 -8.19 4.55 -10.58
C GLN A 28 -8.24 4.00 -9.15
N HIS A 29 -8.46 2.70 -8.97
CA HIS A 29 -8.39 2.01 -7.67
C HIS A 29 -7.17 1.09 -7.56
N ASP A 30 -6.29 1.07 -8.57
CA ASP A 30 -5.11 0.22 -8.65
C ASP A 30 -3.81 0.88 -8.21
N ARG A 31 -3.82 2.19 -7.94
CA ARG A 31 -2.60 2.94 -7.73
C ARG A 31 -2.74 4.17 -6.85
N LEU A 32 -1.60 4.60 -6.34
CA LEU A 32 -1.38 5.88 -5.71
C LEU A 32 -0.50 6.77 -6.60
N GLU A 33 -0.89 8.02 -6.78
CA GLU A 33 -0.30 8.99 -7.72
C GLU A 33 0.43 10.12 -6.95
N GLY A 34 1.72 10.32 -7.21
CA GLY A 34 2.56 11.26 -6.46
C GLY A 34 2.18 12.73 -6.60
N PHE A 35 1.48 13.11 -7.68
CA PHE A 35 1.08 14.49 -7.97
C PHE A 35 -0.44 14.73 -7.92
N VAL A 36 -1.23 13.74 -7.48
CA VAL A 36 -2.70 13.86 -7.38
C VAL A 36 -3.08 13.76 -5.91
N PRO A 37 -3.30 14.88 -5.20
CA PRO A 37 -3.50 14.86 -3.75
C PRO A 37 -4.63 13.94 -3.27
N SER A 38 -5.72 13.85 -4.03
CA SER A 38 -6.87 12.98 -3.71
C SER A 38 -6.58 11.48 -3.87
N ARG A 39 -5.49 11.11 -4.55
CA ARG A 39 -5.10 9.72 -4.85
C ARG A 39 -3.63 9.45 -4.53
N SER A 40 -2.99 10.28 -3.71
CA SER A 40 -1.56 10.11 -3.38
C SER A 40 -1.31 9.19 -2.19
N ALA A 41 -2.35 8.89 -1.40
CA ALA A 41 -2.20 8.14 -0.16
C ALA A 41 -3.48 7.41 0.23
N ILE A 42 -3.33 6.36 1.05
CA ILE A 42 -4.39 5.78 1.87
C ILE A 42 -3.97 5.94 3.35
N THR A 43 -4.94 6.12 4.23
CA THR A 43 -4.74 6.39 5.66
C THR A 43 -5.67 5.50 6.46
N THR A 44 -5.23 5.00 7.62
CA THR A 44 -6.10 4.20 8.48
C THR A 44 -7.24 5.03 9.06
N ASP A 45 -8.38 4.42 9.38
CA ASP A 45 -9.55 5.12 9.94
C ASP A 45 -9.24 5.71 11.30
N SER A 46 -8.42 5.00 12.07
CA SER A 46 -7.81 5.48 13.32
C SER A 46 -6.93 6.71 13.11
N LYS A 47 -6.54 7.00 11.86
CA LYS A 47 -5.60 8.04 11.45
C LYS A 47 -4.23 7.87 12.10
N ALA A 48 -3.86 6.64 12.46
CA ALA A 48 -2.57 6.31 13.04
C ALA A 48 -1.48 6.07 11.97
N LEU A 49 -1.85 5.54 10.81
CA LEU A 49 -0.91 5.22 9.73
C LEU A 49 -1.34 5.82 8.40
N ARG A 50 -0.34 6.17 7.59
CA ARG A 50 -0.53 6.56 6.19
C ARG A 50 0.57 5.98 5.33
N ILE A 51 0.22 5.38 4.20
CA ILE A 51 1.15 5.08 3.12
C ILE A 51 0.90 6.09 1.99
N GLN A 52 1.96 6.72 1.50
CA GLN A 52 1.90 7.80 0.54
C GLN A 52 2.93 7.64 -0.57
N MET A 53 2.49 7.87 -1.80
CA MET A 53 3.36 8.15 -2.94
C MET A 53 3.73 9.63 -2.92
N GLN A 54 5.00 9.96 -2.70
CA GLN A 54 5.46 11.34 -2.66
C GLN A 54 5.84 11.87 -4.06
N PRO A 55 5.78 13.20 -4.29
CA PRO A 55 6.14 13.83 -5.57
C PRO A 55 7.60 13.66 -6.01
N ASP A 56 8.48 13.18 -5.14
CA ASP A 56 9.89 12.93 -5.41
C ASP A 56 10.19 11.49 -5.86
N GLY A 57 9.20 10.59 -5.81
CA GLY A 57 9.37 9.17 -6.13
C GLY A 57 9.50 8.27 -4.91
N ASN A 58 9.51 8.82 -3.69
CA ASN A 58 9.61 8.03 -2.49
C ASN A 58 8.24 7.53 -2.05
N PHE A 59 8.08 6.21 -1.96
CA PHE A 59 6.89 5.58 -1.41
C PHE A 59 7.11 5.29 0.08
N VAL A 60 6.31 5.93 0.95
CA VAL A 60 6.62 6.11 2.38
C VAL A 60 5.44 5.73 3.26
N LEU A 61 5.71 4.92 4.30
CA LEU A 61 4.79 4.63 5.39
C LEU A 61 5.14 5.54 6.57
N VAL A 62 4.13 6.25 7.07
CA VAL A 62 4.25 7.26 8.11
C VAL A 62 3.37 6.88 9.28
N ASP A 63 3.98 6.87 10.46
CA ASP A 63 3.28 6.93 11.74
C ASP A 63 2.81 8.37 11.94
N LEU A 64 1.49 8.57 11.85
CA LEU A 64 0.86 9.87 11.97
C LEU A 64 0.74 10.34 13.42
N ILE A 65 0.75 9.42 14.39
CA ILE A 65 0.70 9.76 15.82
C ILE A 65 2.00 10.45 16.23
N ASN A 66 3.13 9.88 15.81
CA ASN A 66 4.46 10.41 16.10
C ASN A 66 5.03 11.32 14.98
N ASN A 67 4.27 11.51 13.90
CA ASN A 67 4.68 12.24 12.70
C ASN A 67 6.04 11.79 12.15
N LYS A 68 6.24 10.47 12.06
CA LYS A 68 7.54 9.87 11.75
C LYS A 68 7.44 8.90 10.56
N PRO A 69 8.31 9.00 9.55
CA PRO A 69 8.45 7.95 8.55
C PRO A 69 9.01 6.68 9.22
N ILE A 70 8.28 5.59 9.10
CA ILE A 70 8.63 4.30 9.73
C ILE A 70 9.07 3.24 8.71
N TRP A 71 8.79 3.47 7.42
CA TRP A 71 9.32 2.68 6.31
C TRP A 71 9.31 3.50 5.02
N ALA A 72 10.26 3.26 4.12
CA ALA A 72 10.31 3.91 2.81
C ALA A 72 11.06 3.07 1.78
N THR A 73 10.69 3.20 0.51
CA THR A 73 11.41 2.58 -0.61
C THR A 73 12.80 3.18 -0.86
N MET A 74 13.04 4.42 -0.43
CA MET A 74 14.28 5.17 -0.66
C MET A 74 14.66 5.23 -2.14
N LYS A 75 13.65 5.34 -3.00
CA LYS A 75 13.80 5.54 -4.44
C LYS A 75 13.29 6.91 -4.84
N PHE A 76 13.87 7.44 -5.90
CA PHE A 76 13.61 8.81 -6.33
C PHE A 76 13.50 8.88 -7.85
N CYS A 77 12.60 9.72 -8.32
CA CYS A 77 12.39 10.03 -9.73
C CYS A 77 13.14 11.30 -10.12
N ARG A 78 13.34 11.47 -11.43
CA ARG A 78 13.83 12.72 -12.00
C ARG A 78 12.69 13.73 -12.05
N SER A 79 13.05 15.00 -12.19
CA SER A 79 12.06 16.06 -12.40
C SER A 79 11.21 15.82 -13.65
N ASN A 80 9.93 16.20 -13.56
CA ASN A 80 8.93 16.08 -14.63
C ASN A 80 8.64 14.63 -15.08
N GLU A 81 8.85 13.64 -14.20
CA GLU A 81 8.34 12.27 -14.40
C GLU A 81 6.97 12.15 -13.72
N ALA A 82 6.04 11.42 -14.31
CA ALA A 82 4.87 10.92 -13.60
C ALA A 82 5.31 9.82 -12.63
N ILE A 83 4.70 9.78 -11.44
CA ILE A 83 5.17 8.98 -10.31
C ILE A 83 3.97 8.28 -9.70
N PHE A 84 4.02 6.96 -9.62
CA PHE A 84 2.93 6.19 -9.04
C PHE A 84 3.39 4.85 -8.47
N ALA A 85 2.69 4.38 -7.44
CA ALA A 85 2.76 3.02 -6.94
C ALA A 85 1.50 2.27 -7.40
N ILE A 86 1.64 1.11 -8.04
CA ILE A 86 0.53 0.37 -8.65
C ILE A 86 0.53 -1.09 -8.22
N MET A 87 -0.64 -1.62 -7.88
CA MET A 87 -0.90 -3.04 -7.71
C MET A 87 -1.19 -3.65 -9.09
N GLN A 88 -0.23 -4.37 -9.65
CA GLN A 88 -0.32 -4.90 -11.00
C GLN A 88 -1.14 -6.20 -11.06
N LYS A 89 -1.63 -6.53 -12.26
CA LYS A 89 -2.43 -7.74 -12.53
C LYS A 89 -1.67 -9.05 -12.25
N ASP A 90 -0.35 -9.02 -12.35
CA ASP A 90 0.52 -10.17 -12.09
C ASP A 90 0.81 -10.39 -10.59
N GLY A 91 0.24 -9.56 -9.70
CA GLY A 91 0.44 -9.67 -8.26
C GLY A 91 1.65 -8.91 -7.74
N ASN A 92 2.33 -8.11 -8.56
CA ASN A 92 3.45 -7.30 -8.12
C ASN A 92 3.01 -5.88 -7.73
N LEU A 93 3.45 -5.39 -6.57
CA LEU A 93 3.31 -3.98 -6.18
C LEU A 93 4.57 -3.24 -6.64
N VAL A 94 4.43 -2.25 -7.52
CA VAL A 94 5.56 -1.60 -8.19
C VAL A 94 5.46 -0.09 -8.14
N VAL A 95 6.59 0.57 -7.86
CA VAL A 95 6.73 2.02 -7.99
C VAL A 95 7.39 2.34 -9.34
N TYR A 96 6.78 3.26 -10.08
CA TYR A 96 7.25 3.71 -11.38
C TYR A 96 7.60 5.20 -11.38
N CYS A 97 8.63 5.51 -12.16
CA CYS A 97 8.79 6.83 -12.75
C CYS A 97 8.51 6.72 -14.26
N ARG A 98 7.68 7.60 -14.81
CA ARG A 98 7.26 7.55 -16.22
C ARG A 98 7.49 8.89 -16.89
N LYS A 99 8.18 8.87 -18.04
CA LYS A 99 8.35 10.05 -18.90
C LYS A 99 8.02 9.76 -20.37
N ARG A 100 8.78 8.85 -20.99
CA ARG A 100 8.55 8.35 -22.36
C ARG A 100 8.30 6.84 -22.41
N GLY A 101 8.21 6.23 -21.24
CA GLY A 101 8.09 4.80 -21.01
C GLY A 101 8.14 4.53 -19.51
N ASP A 102 7.89 3.27 -19.16
CA ASP A 102 7.77 2.82 -17.78
C ASP A 102 9.13 2.43 -17.23
N ARG A 103 9.57 3.10 -16.17
CA ARG A 103 10.80 2.75 -15.46
C ARG A 103 10.42 2.32 -14.04
N PRO A 104 10.37 1.01 -13.75
CA PRO A 104 10.17 0.55 -12.38
C PRO A 104 11.41 0.91 -11.56
N ILE A 105 11.20 1.44 -10.36
CA ILE A 105 12.30 1.82 -9.44
C ILE A 105 12.32 0.98 -8.17
N TRP A 106 11.19 0.36 -7.83
CA TRP A 106 11.02 -0.54 -6.70
C TRP A 106 9.90 -1.54 -7.00
N ALA A 107 10.00 -2.75 -6.45
CA ALA A 107 8.94 -3.76 -6.51
C ALA A 107 8.93 -4.63 -5.24
N SER A 108 7.76 -5.14 -4.86
CA SER A 108 7.58 -6.11 -3.75
C SER A 108 8.13 -7.50 -4.06
N GLN A 109 8.46 -7.77 -5.33
CA GLN A 109 8.91 -9.08 -5.84
C GLN A 109 7.87 -10.19 -5.69
N THR A 110 6.58 -9.86 -5.84
CA THR A 110 5.46 -10.82 -5.73
C THR A 110 4.85 -11.23 -7.08
N SER A 111 5.50 -10.87 -8.19
CA SER A 111 5.05 -11.21 -9.54
C SER A 111 4.85 -12.72 -9.71
N LEU A 112 3.69 -13.10 -10.25
CA LEU A 112 3.25 -14.47 -10.51
C LEU A 112 3.23 -15.38 -9.28
N GLN A 113 3.18 -14.79 -8.07
CA GLN A 113 2.94 -15.52 -6.84
C GLN A 113 1.45 -15.48 -6.48
N GLY A 114 0.95 -16.55 -5.86
CA GLY A 114 -0.45 -16.64 -5.44
C GLY A 114 -1.43 -16.63 -6.61
N THR A 115 -2.70 -16.32 -6.31
CA THR A 115 -3.78 -16.25 -7.32
C THR A 115 -4.44 -14.87 -7.28
N GLY A 116 -4.64 -14.25 -8.43
CA GLY A 116 -5.35 -12.96 -8.52
C GLY A 116 -6.87 -13.09 -8.31
N PRO A 117 -7.58 -11.99 -8.01
CA PRO A 117 -7.07 -10.62 -7.87
C PRO A 117 -6.19 -10.43 -6.62
N TYR A 118 -5.40 -9.36 -6.64
CA TYR A 118 -4.46 -9.01 -5.58
C TYR A 118 -4.82 -7.68 -4.96
N CYS A 119 -4.42 -7.48 -3.70
CA CYS A 119 -4.64 -6.23 -3.00
C CYS A 119 -3.43 -5.80 -2.18
N ALA A 120 -3.24 -4.49 -2.10
CA ALA A 120 -2.30 -3.86 -1.18
C ALA A 120 -3.12 -3.13 -0.11
N ALA A 121 -3.03 -3.59 1.15
CA ALA A 121 -3.84 -3.10 2.26
C ALA A 121 -2.98 -2.55 3.39
N LEU A 122 -3.43 -1.43 3.98
CA LEU A 122 -2.81 -0.77 5.11
C LEU A 122 -3.52 -1.19 6.40
N SER A 123 -2.77 -1.47 7.45
CA SER A 123 -3.32 -1.84 8.76
C SER A 123 -2.44 -1.31 9.89
N ASP A 124 -3.05 -0.80 10.95
CA ASP A 124 -2.41 -0.43 12.22
C ASP A 124 -2.62 -1.46 13.33
N ASP A 125 -3.33 -2.56 13.05
CA ASP A 125 -3.37 -3.77 13.89
C ASP A 125 -1.94 -4.30 14.13
N PRO A 126 -1.49 -4.49 15.38
CA PRO A 126 -0.16 -4.98 15.70
C PRO A 126 0.24 -6.31 15.02
N THR A 127 -0.72 -7.17 14.68
CA THR A 127 -0.48 -8.46 14.01
C THR A 127 -0.35 -8.33 12.49
N ARG A 128 -0.87 -7.24 11.92
CA ARG A 128 -0.89 -6.96 10.47
C ARG A 128 -0.26 -5.62 10.09
N PHE A 129 0.51 -5.05 11.02
CA PHE A 129 1.00 -3.68 10.96
C PHE A 129 1.76 -3.34 9.66
N GLY A 130 1.42 -2.20 9.06
CA GLY A 130 2.03 -1.67 7.85
C GLY A 130 1.25 -1.98 6.58
N LEU A 131 1.95 -1.91 5.43
CA LEU A 131 1.36 -2.22 4.13
C LEU A 131 1.65 -3.68 3.78
N SER A 132 0.61 -4.43 3.42
CA SER A 132 0.67 -5.84 3.06
C SER A 132 0.11 -6.09 1.66
N VAL A 133 0.67 -7.06 0.93
CA VAL A 133 0.13 -7.58 -0.33
C VAL A 133 -0.48 -8.95 -0.08
N TYR A 134 -1.75 -9.11 -0.47
CA TYR A 134 -2.48 -10.37 -0.37
C TYR A 134 -2.95 -10.87 -1.75
N ASP A 135 -3.10 -12.19 -1.85
CA ASP A 135 -3.74 -12.85 -2.99
C ASP A 135 -5.22 -13.12 -2.74
N ALA A 136 -5.88 -13.76 -3.71
CA ALA A 136 -7.30 -14.04 -3.69
C ALA A 136 -7.81 -14.98 -2.59
N THR A 137 -6.89 -15.65 -1.92
CA THR A 137 -7.17 -16.59 -0.83
C THR A 137 -6.81 -15.98 0.53
N CYS A 138 -6.55 -14.67 0.58
CA CYS A 138 -6.04 -13.95 1.75
C CYS A 138 -4.66 -14.43 2.21
N LYS A 139 -3.90 -15.06 1.30
CA LYS A 139 -2.51 -15.43 1.58
C LYS A 139 -1.65 -14.17 1.53
N LEU A 140 -0.93 -13.92 2.63
CA LEU A 140 0.09 -12.87 2.68
C LEU A 140 1.23 -13.24 1.73
N LEU A 141 1.50 -12.38 0.74
CA LEU A 141 2.61 -12.54 -0.20
C LEU A 141 3.82 -11.68 0.21
N TRP A 142 3.57 -10.48 0.72
CA TRP A 142 4.61 -9.55 1.12
C TRP A 142 4.08 -8.54 2.15
N ARG A 143 4.95 -8.00 3.00
CA ARG A 143 4.64 -6.91 3.93
C ARG A 143 5.86 -6.02 4.13
N THR A 144 5.63 -4.74 4.38
CA THR A 144 6.67 -3.84 4.91
C THR A 144 7.26 -4.41 6.20
N ASP A 145 8.56 -4.26 6.42
CA ASP A 145 9.24 -4.64 7.67
C ASP A 145 9.09 -3.59 8.79
N ALA A 146 8.15 -2.66 8.63
CA ALA A 146 7.79 -1.66 9.63
C ALA A 146 7.30 -2.35 10.92
N LYS A 147 7.76 -1.85 12.07
CA LYS A 147 7.36 -2.37 13.37
C LYS A 147 6.32 -1.44 14.01
N PRO A 148 5.29 -1.98 14.67
CA PRO A 148 4.37 -1.16 15.43
C PRO A 148 5.13 -0.37 16.52
N PRO A 149 4.62 0.82 16.92
CA PRO A 149 5.13 1.50 18.10
C PRO A 149 5.14 0.54 19.30
N ALA A 150 6.17 0.64 20.13
CA ALA A 150 6.17 -0.09 21.39
C ALA A 150 4.92 0.34 22.18
N ILE A 151 4.05 -0.61 22.52
CA ILE A 151 2.97 -0.37 23.47
C ILE A 151 3.66 0.04 24.78
N PRO A 152 3.39 1.23 25.34
CA PRO A 152 3.91 1.57 26.65
C PRO A 152 3.50 0.46 27.61
N ASP A 153 4.43 -0.07 28.41
CA ASP A 153 4.12 -1.06 29.44
C ASP A 153 2.88 -0.58 30.18
N LEU A 154 1.79 -1.37 30.14
CA LEU A 154 0.62 -1.09 30.96
C LEU A 154 1.14 -0.92 32.39
N PRO A 155 0.72 0.13 33.13
CA PRO A 155 1.10 0.24 34.53
C PRO A 155 0.73 -1.08 35.18
N LYS A 156 1.73 -1.76 35.78
CA LYS A 156 1.52 -3.01 36.50
C LYS A 156 0.34 -2.75 37.44
N ALA A 157 -0.71 -3.54 37.30
CA ALA A 157 -1.82 -3.47 38.24
C ALA A 157 -1.23 -3.62 39.65
N ASN A 158 -1.46 -2.62 40.49
CA ASN A 158 -1.03 -2.60 41.89
C ASN A 158 -1.78 -3.68 42.68
#